data_AF-A0A1I7RJQ2-F1
#
_entry.id   AF-A0A1I7RJQ2-F1
#
_cell.length_a   1.000
_cell.length_b   1.000
_cell.length_c   1.000
_cell.angle_alpha   90.00
_cell.angle_beta   90.00
_cell.angle_gamma   90.00
#
_symmetry.space_group_name_H-M   'P 1'
#
loop_
_entity.id
_entity.type
_entity.pdbx_description
1 polymer ?
#
loop_
_entity_poly.entity_id
_entity_poly.type
_entity_poly.pdbx_seq_one_letter_code
_entity_poly.pdbx_strand_id
1 'polypeptide(L)'
;MSTINLTSTEIIVPYDELGVISLLLRFNFIVTSFAGGILTTLLCFLVICKTEGTLRNYRSILLICSFNDIFYWALDNALAPKLKQTDGVFMIKIEGPARYFSHDVRLILVSIYIFAVCVICSQLPAQMYFRYHCLTRPRPLTTAKTVGLFLLSLVVASPNYYFVYMTLSSVDALRKKVDYNALWYKELPAPDVFFSDARSFYHIVYFVYGGLLISFSYALSLFIGVQTLKKTRRLYDSCSDNTKRLQNQLNNYLTVQSVVPLVVCITPLLFVIVTGFLYIDIGRICMLSAVFLSWMPILNSLITMIVIIPYRKWILQRLLCFKKPNEASVASFTQQDLSHHR
;
A
#
# COMPACT_ATOMS: atom_id res chain seq x y z
N MET A 1 35.37 -34.89 -41.22
CA MET A 1 34.05 -34.31 -41.53
C MET A 1 33.00 -35.24 -40.94
N SER A 2 32.64 -35.03 -39.66
CA SER A 2 31.64 -35.82 -38.94
C SER A 2 30.49 -34.90 -38.58
N THR A 3 29.43 -34.96 -39.37
CA THR A 3 28.17 -34.26 -39.17
C THR A 3 27.46 -34.82 -37.94
N ILE A 4 27.45 -34.05 -36.84
CA ILE A 4 26.64 -34.33 -35.67
C ILE A 4 25.21 -33.89 -36.01
N ASN A 5 24.34 -34.86 -36.26
CA ASN A 5 22.89 -34.66 -36.39
C ASN A 5 22.29 -34.40 -35.00
N LEU A 6 22.06 -33.12 -34.67
CA LEU A 6 21.22 -32.70 -33.55
C LEU A 6 19.77 -32.54 -34.03
N THR A 7 19.07 -33.66 -34.19
CA THR A 7 17.60 -33.69 -34.31
C THR A 7 17.02 -34.42 -33.11
N SER A 8 17.15 -33.80 -31.94
CA SER A 8 16.32 -34.09 -30.78
C SER A 8 15.69 -32.78 -30.34
N THR A 9 14.51 -32.49 -30.86
CA THR A 9 13.56 -31.57 -30.24
C THR A 9 13.18 -32.16 -28.89
N GLU A 10 14.05 -31.99 -27.89
CA GLU A 10 13.70 -32.26 -26.50
C GLU A 10 12.45 -31.43 -26.20
N ILE A 11 11.36 -32.12 -25.87
CA ILE A 11 10.15 -31.48 -25.37
C ILE A 11 10.56 -30.83 -24.06
N ILE A 12 10.79 -29.51 -24.09
CA ILE A 12 11.11 -28.73 -22.90
C ILE A 12 9.87 -28.77 -22.00
N VAL A 13 9.89 -29.68 -21.03
CA VAL A 13 8.85 -29.76 -20.01
C VAL A 13 8.97 -28.51 -19.14
N PRO A 14 7.90 -27.70 -18.99
CA PRO A 14 7.95 -26.53 -18.12
C PRO A 14 8.25 -26.97 -16.69
N TYR A 15 9.38 -26.51 -16.17
CA TYR A 15 9.84 -26.78 -14.81
C TYR A 15 9.79 -25.47 -14.02
N ASP A 16 9.22 -25.51 -12.82
CA ASP A 16 9.14 -24.39 -11.89
C ASP A 16 9.69 -24.84 -10.52
N GLU A 17 10.90 -24.39 -10.18
CA GLU A 17 11.57 -24.70 -8.91
C GLU A 17 10.77 -24.26 -7.68
N LEU A 18 9.87 -23.29 -7.83
CA LEU A 18 9.06 -22.75 -6.73
C LEU A 18 7.88 -23.65 -6.37
N GLY A 19 7.40 -24.49 -7.30
CA GLY A 19 6.30 -25.45 -7.09
C GLY A 19 5.13 -24.86 -6.30
N VAL A 20 4.92 -25.36 -5.09
CA VAL A 20 3.83 -24.95 -4.17
C VAL A 20 3.87 -23.46 -3.83
N ILE A 21 5.05 -22.84 -3.73
CA ILE A 21 5.17 -21.41 -3.44
C ILE A 21 4.61 -20.57 -4.59
N SER A 22 4.86 -20.99 -5.82
CA SER A 22 4.32 -20.34 -7.02
C SER A 22 2.78 -20.39 -7.02
N LEU A 23 2.18 -21.51 -6.58
CA LEU A 23 0.74 -21.64 -6.39
C LEU A 23 0.21 -20.67 -5.32
N LEU A 24 0.87 -20.60 -4.15
CA LEU A 24 0.48 -19.69 -3.07
C LEU A 24 0.56 -18.22 -3.50
N LEU A 25 1.60 -17.84 -4.24
CA LEU A 25 1.75 -16.49 -4.78
C LEU A 25 0.66 -16.15 -5.79
N ARG A 26 0.28 -17.09 -6.66
CA ARG A 26 -0.84 -16.91 -7.60
C ARG A 26 -2.17 -16.78 -6.87
N PHE A 27 -2.41 -17.60 -5.85
CA PHE A 27 -3.62 -17.49 -5.04
C PHE A 27 -3.67 -16.13 -4.33
N ASN A 28 -2.55 -15.71 -3.72
CA ASN A 28 -2.44 -14.38 -3.12
C ASN A 28 -2.74 -13.28 -4.12
N PHE A 29 -2.13 -13.33 -5.31
CA PHE A 29 -2.37 -12.37 -6.37
C PHE A 29 -3.85 -12.29 -6.73
N ILE A 30 -4.52 -13.41 -6.99
CA ILE A 30 -5.96 -13.43 -7.29
C ILE A 30 -6.76 -12.76 -6.16
N VAL A 31 -6.49 -13.12 -4.91
CA VAL A 31 -7.18 -12.54 -3.75
C VAL A 31 -6.93 -11.03 -3.69
N THR A 32 -5.69 -10.56 -3.82
CA THR A 32 -5.37 -9.14 -3.71
C THR A 32 -5.84 -8.32 -4.91
N SER A 33 -5.88 -8.90 -6.11
CA SER A 33 -6.51 -8.31 -7.29
C SER A 33 -7.99 -8.03 -7.04
N PHE A 34 -8.77 -9.07 -6.75
CA PHE A 34 -10.23 -8.94 -6.64
C PHE A 34 -10.65 -8.20 -5.37
N ALA A 35 -10.13 -8.61 -4.21
CA ALA A 35 -10.48 -7.96 -2.95
C ALA A 35 -9.98 -6.52 -2.91
N GLY A 36 -8.77 -6.26 -3.41
CA GLY A 36 -8.22 -4.91 -3.53
C GLY A 36 -9.09 -4.01 -4.40
N GLY A 37 -9.48 -4.48 -5.59
CA GLY A 37 -10.28 -3.70 -6.52
C GLY A 37 -11.66 -3.37 -5.94
N ILE A 38 -12.33 -4.35 -5.34
CA ILE A 38 -13.63 -4.18 -4.71
C ILE A 38 -13.54 -3.20 -3.52
N LEU A 39 -12.61 -3.44 -2.58
CA LEU A 39 -12.56 -2.68 -1.32
C LEU A 39 -12.08 -1.24 -1.52
N THR A 40 -11.07 -1.01 -2.36
CA THR A 40 -10.56 0.34 -2.64
C THR A 40 -11.59 1.17 -3.42
N THR A 41 -12.26 0.57 -4.40
CA THR A 41 -13.33 1.24 -5.16
C THR A 41 -14.56 1.51 -4.28
N LEU A 42 -14.95 0.55 -3.43
CA LEU A 42 -16.03 0.73 -2.48
C LEU A 42 -15.73 1.85 -1.49
N LEU A 43 -14.49 1.91 -0.94
CA LEU A 43 -14.09 3.01 -0.09
C LEU A 43 -14.22 4.35 -0.83
N CYS A 44 -13.69 4.45 -2.05
CA CYS A 44 -13.80 5.67 -2.86
C CYS A 44 -15.28 6.09 -3.05
N PHE A 45 -16.15 5.15 -3.41
CA PHE A 45 -17.59 5.38 -3.52
C PHE A 45 -18.21 5.90 -2.21
N LEU A 46 -17.89 5.28 -1.07
CA LEU A 46 -18.38 5.70 0.25
C LEU A 46 -17.88 7.11 0.60
N VAL A 47 -16.65 7.43 0.27
CA VAL A 47 -16.10 8.77 0.51
C VAL A 47 -16.84 9.82 -0.33
N ILE A 48 -17.17 9.52 -1.59
CA ILE A 48 -17.90 10.44 -2.46
C ILE A 48 -19.36 10.61 -2.01
N CYS A 49 -20.04 9.50 -1.73
CA CYS A 49 -21.51 9.46 -1.62
C CYS A 49 -22.04 9.44 -0.18
N LYS A 50 -21.22 9.10 0.82
CA LYS A 50 -21.65 8.88 2.21
C LYS A 50 -20.89 9.70 3.25
N THR A 51 -20.03 10.60 2.81
CA THR A 51 -19.35 11.53 3.72
C THR A 51 -20.24 12.73 4.03
N GLU A 52 -20.90 12.68 5.19
CA GLU A 52 -21.86 13.69 5.66
C GLU A 52 -21.44 14.33 6.99
N GLY A 53 -22.06 15.46 7.34
CA GLY A 53 -21.88 16.13 8.63
C GLY A 53 -20.44 16.58 8.90
N THR A 54 -19.97 16.32 10.12
CA THR A 54 -18.62 16.71 10.59
C THR A 54 -17.50 15.98 9.84
N LEU A 55 -17.79 14.83 9.22
CA LEU A 55 -16.82 14.07 8.42
C LEU A 55 -16.54 14.75 7.06
N ARG A 56 -17.40 15.67 6.60
CA ARG A 56 -17.21 16.40 5.34
C ARG A 56 -15.88 17.14 5.27
N ASN A 57 -15.38 17.60 6.42
CA ASN A 57 -14.08 18.24 6.55
C ASN A 57 -12.90 17.30 6.21
N TYR A 58 -13.09 16.00 6.38
CA TYR A 58 -12.10 14.96 6.08
C TYR A 58 -12.25 14.39 4.67
N ARG A 59 -13.27 14.80 3.91
CA ARG A 59 -13.58 14.25 2.59
C ARG A 59 -12.39 14.37 1.63
N SER A 60 -11.78 15.56 1.54
CA SER A 60 -10.69 15.81 0.59
C SER A 60 -9.50 14.88 0.81
N ILE A 61 -9.10 14.66 2.08
CA ILE A 61 -7.98 13.77 2.37
C ILE A 61 -8.31 12.31 2.11
N LEU A 62 -9.51 11.86 2.51
CA LEU A 62 -9.96 10.49 2.27
C LEU A 62 -10.04 10.19 0.78
N LEU A 63 -10.46 11.16 -0.05
CA LEU A 63 -10.45 11.02 -1.49
C LEU A 63 -9.04 10.86 -2.04
N ILE A 64 -8.10 11.73 -1.67
CA ILE A 64 -6.72 11.64 -2.15
C ILE A 64 -6.11 10.28 -1.76
N CYS A 65 -6.33 9.81 -0.53
CA CYS A 65 -5.86 8.49 -0.09
C CYS A 65 -6.49 7.37 -0.91
N SER A 66 -7.82 7.41 -1.12
CA SER A 66 -8.52 6.38 -1.90
C SER A 66 -8.06 6.32 -3.35
N PHE A 67 -7.83 7.49 -3.99
CA PHE A 67 -7.27 7.55 -5.33
C PHE A 67 -5.85 6.99 -5.39
N ASN A 68 -5.02 7.31 -4.41
CA ASN A 68 -3.65 6.78 -4.34
C ASN A 68 -3.65 5.25 -4.12
N ASP A 69 -4.54 4.72 -3.29
CA ASP A 69 -4.69 3.28 -3.09
C ASP A 69 -5.16 2.56 -4.36
N ILE A 70 -6.13 3.13 -5.09
CA ILE A 70 -6.58 2.58 -6.37
C ILE A 70 -5.44 2.60 -7.39
N PHE A 71 -4.69 3.70 -7.47
CA PHE A 71 -3.55 3.83 -8.38
C PHE A 71 -2.47 2.80 -8.06
N TYR A 72 -2.09 2.66 -6.79
CA TYR A 72 -1.13 1.67 -6.35
C TYR A 72 -1.61 0.24 -6.61
N TRP A 73 -2.86 -0.06 -6.25
CA TRP A 73 -3.48 -1.35 -6.54
C TRP A 73 -3.44 -1.68 -8.04
N ALA A 74 -3.80 -0.72 -8.91
CA ALA A 74 -3.78 -0.93 -10.35
C ALA A 74 -2.36 -1.21 -10.87
N LEU A 75 -1.35 -0.49 -10.37
CA LEU A 75 0.06 -0.72 -10.73
C LEU A 75 0.57 -2.08 -10.23
N ASP A 76 0.31 -2.42 -8.97
CA ASP A 76 0.70 -3.70 -8.38
C ASP A 76 0.10 -4.88 -9.15
N ASN A 77 -1.17 -4.75 -9.57
CA ASN A 77 -1.83 -5.75 -10.41
C ASN A 77 -1.31 -5.81 -11.84
N ALA A 78 -0.99 -4.65 -12.43
CA ALA A 78 -0.42 -4.59 -13.77
C ALA A 78 0.95 -5.29 -13.83
N LEU A 79 1.76 -5.16 -12.78
CA LEU A 79 3.11 -5.72 -12.71
C LEU A 79 3.17 -7.14 -12.14
N ALA A 80 2.42 -7.41 -11.07
CA ALA A 80 2.52 -8.64 -10.26
C ALA A 80 4.00 -9.03 -10.01
N PRO A 81 4.77 -8.19 -9.29
CA PRO A 81 6.21 -8.37 -9.18
C PRO A 81 6.57 -9.62 -8.35
N LYS A 82 7.49 -10.43 -8.86
CA LYS A 82 8.19 -11.48 -8.13
C LYS A 82 9.62 -11.05 -7.86
N LEU A 83 10.05 -11.20 -6.61
CA LEU A 83 11.34 -10.71 -6.14
C LEU A 83 12.24 -11.87 -5.71
N LYS A 84 13.53 -11.77 -6.02
CA LYS A 84 14.58 -12.62 -5.47
C LYS A 84 15.78 -11.76 -5.16
N GLN A 85 16.48 -12.06 -4.08
CA GLN A 85 17.72 -11.38 -3.72
C GLN A 85 18.76 -12.41 -3.33
N THR A 86 19.91 -12.39 -4.01
CA THR A 86 21.02 -13.33 -3.80
C THR A 86 22.34 -12.58 -3.95
N ASP A 87 23.22 -12.69 -2.94
CA ASP A 87 24.54 -12.00 -2.91
C ASP A 87 24.49 -10.49 -3.22
N GLY A 88 23.49 -9.79 -2.69
CA GLY A 88 23.28 -8.35 -2.96
C GLY A 88 22.79 -8.03 -4.38
N VAL A 89 22.54 -9.03 -5.23
CA VAL A 89 21.86 -8.86 -6.51
C VAL A 89 20.35 -9.02 -6.29
N PHE A 90 19.63 -7.95 -6.58
CA PHE A 90 18.17 -7.89 -6.54
C PHE A 90 17.60 -8.16 -7.93
N MET A 91 16.60 -9.03 -7.98
CA MET A 91 16.02 -9.55 -9.21
C MET A 91 14.50 -9.37 -9.18
N ILE A 92 13.95 -8.80 -10.26
CA ILE A 92 12.53 -8.50 -10.38
C ILE A 92 11.99 -9.14 -11.65
N LYS A 93 11.05 -10.06 -11.51
CA LYS A 93 10.28 -10.65 -12.61
C LYS A 93 8.86 -10.08 -12.60
N ILE A 94 8.34 -9.73 -13.77
CA ILE A 94 6.97 -9.24 -13.95
C ILE A 94 6.08 -10.41 -14.39
N GLU A 95 5.00 -10.69 -13.67
CA GLU A 95 4.05 -11.75 -14.04
C GLU A 95 2.68 -11.24 -14.48
N GLY A 96 2.39 -9.97 -14.25
CA GLY A 96 1.11 -9.34 -14.57
C GLY A 96 0.96 -9.01 -16.07
N PRO A 97 -0.14 -8.35 -16.46
CA PRO A 97 -0.39 -7.92 -17.84
C PRO A 97 0.76 -7.13 -18.48
N ALA A 98 1.53 -6.37 -17.68
CA ALA A 98 2.66 -5.61 -18.16
C ALA A 98 3.78 -6.48 -18.76
N ARG A 99 3.80 -7.80 -18.51
CA ARG A 99 4.80 -8.72 -19.08
C ARG A 99 4.82 -8.71 -20.61
N TYR A 100 3.69 -8.40 -21.25
CA TYR A 100 3.52 -8.36 -22.70
C TYR A 100 3.97 -7.04 -23.34
N PHE A 101 4.31 -6.03 -22.53
CA PHE A 101 4.84 -4.77 -23.04
C PHE A 101 6.31 -4.88 -23.39
N SER A 102 6.78 -3.91 -24.18
CA SER A 102 8.20 -3.77 -24.51
C SER A 102 9.04 -3.57 -23.25
N HIS A 103 10.33 -3.91 -23.36
CA HIS A 103 11.28 -3.80 -22.27
C HIS A 103 11.29 -2.40 -21.62
N ASP A 104 11.36 -1.35 -22.44
CA ASP A 104 11.42 0.04 -21.97
C ASP A 104 10.15 0.46 -21.23
N VAL A 105 8.98 0.01 -21.70
CA VAL A 105 7.70 0.30 -21.02
C VAL A 105 7.66 -0.41 -19.68
N ARG A 106 8.11 -1.66 -19.59
CA ARG A 106 8.18 -2.41 -18.33
C ARG A 106 9.15 -1.77 -17.34
N LEU A 107 10.30 -1.29 -17.81
CA LEU A 107 11.26 -0.55 -17.02
C LEU A 107 10.62 0.70 -16.40
N ILE A 108 9.94 1.51 -17.22
CA ILE A 108 9.22 2.70 -16.75
C ILE A 108 8.15 2.32 -15.72
N LEU A 109 7.36 1.27 -15.97
CA LEU A 109 6.31 0.83 -15.04
C LEU A 109 6.89 0.37 -13.70
N VAL A 110 8.01 -0.37 -13.69
CA VAL A 110 8.69 -0.77 -12.43
C VAL A 110 9.20 0.46 -11.68
N SER A 111 9.79 1.43 -12.37
CA SER A 111 10.21 2.70 -11.74
C SER A 111 9.02 3.47 -11.15
N ILE A 112 7.88 3.55 -11.87
CA ILE A 112 6.64 4.17 -11.37
C ILE A 112 6.11 3.41 -10.14
N TYR A 113 6.21 2.08 -10.12
CA TYR A 113 5.78 1.26 -8.99
C TYR A 113 6.60 1.55 -7.73
N ILE A 114 7.93 1.55 -7.81
CA ILE A 114 8.79 1.88 -6.66
C ILE A 114 8.57 3.33 -6.22
N PHE A 115 8.36 4.25 -7.16
CA PHE A 115 7.94 5.62 -6.85
C PHE A 115 6.63 5.66 -6.08
N ALA A 116 5.61 4.91 -6.50
CA ALA A 116 4.32 4.85 -5.82
C ALA A 116 4.45 4.30 -4.38
N VAL A 117 5.29 3.29 -4.15
CA VAL A 117 5.63 2.80 -2.80
C VAL A 117 6.22 3.93 -1.95
N CYS A 118 7.20 4.67 -2.48
CA CYS A 118 7.83 5.79 -1.77
C CYS A 118 6.83 6.91 -1.46
N VAL A 119 5.92 7.21 -2.40
CA VAL A 119 4.84 8.18 -2.23
C VAL A 119 3.91 7.78 -1.09
N ILE A 120 3.51 6.51 -1.01
CA ILE A 120 2.62 6.02 0.05
C ILE A 120 3.28 6.19 1.42
N CYS A 121 4.56 5.84 1.54
CA CYS A 121 5.33 6.04 2.77
C CYS A 121 5.47 7.52 3.14
N SER A 122 5.77 8.39 2.17
CA SER A 122 5.95 9.84 2.40
C SER A 122 4.64 10.60 2.62
N GLN A 123 3.47 9.99 2.32
CA GLN A 123 2.16 10.54 2.62
C GLN A 123 1.69 10.28 4.06
N LEU A 124 2.24 9.27 4.75
CA LEU A 124 1.84 8.94 6.14
C LEU A 124 1.93 10.16 7.09
N PRO A 125 3.00 10.99 7.08
CA PRO A 125 3.06 12.19 7.91
C PRO A 125 1.97 13.20 7.58
N ALA A 126 1.68 13.41 6.30
CA ALA A 126 0.65 14.34 5.86
C ALA A 126 -0.74 13.89 6.36
N GLN A 127 -1.01 12.58 6.33
CA GLN A 127 -2.23 12.00 6.86
C GLN A 127 -2.36 12.21 8.38
N MET A 128 -1.30 11.96 9.14
CA MET A 128 -1.29 12.17 10.58
C MET A 128 -1.38 13.65 10.95
N TYR A 129 -0.67 14.52 10.23
CA TYR A 129 -0.69 15.96 10.43
C TYR A 129 -2.08 16.56 10.20
N PHE A 130 -2.75 16.16 9.11
CA PHE A 130 -4.10 16.63 8.84
C PHE A 130 -5.07 16.30 9.98
N ARG A 131 -4.98 15.08 10.52
CA ARG A 131 -5.81 14.64 11.65
C ARG A 131 -5.50 15.42 12.93
N TYR A 132 -4.21 15.59 13.22
CA TYR A 132 -3.76 16.45 14.32
C TYR A 132 -4.33 17.86 14.19
N HIS A 133 -4.31 18.43 12.98
CA HIS A 133 -4.82 19.77 12.71
C HIS A 133 -6.32 19.88 12.95
N CYS A 134 -7.11 18.94 12.42
CA CYS A 134 -8.56 18.92 12.62
C CYS A 134 -8.98 18.72 14.09
N LEU A 135 -8.13 18.10 14.92
CA LEU A 135 -8.37 17.95 16.36
C LEU A 135 -7.97 19.18 17.17
N THR A 136 -6.97 19.93 16.72
CA THR A 136 -6.40 21.06 17.46
C THR A 136 -7.02 22.40 17.08
N ARG A 137 -7.61 22.50 15.88
CA ARG A 137 -8.12 23.75 15.34
C ARG A 137 -9.61 23.63 14.99
N PRO A 138 -10.40 24.69 15.22
CA PRO A 138 -11.83 24.68 14.93
C PRO A 138 -12.16 24.69 13.43
N ARG A 139 -11.20 25.10 12.58
CA ARG A 139 -11.34 25.11 11.12
C ARG A 139 -10.46 24.03 10.51
N PRO A 140 -10.97 23.21 9.58
CA PRO A 140 -10.14 22.23 8.89
C PRO A 140 -9.11 22.92 8.00
N LEU A 141 -8.08 22.16 7.64
CA LEU A 141 -7.10 22.61 6.65
C LEU A 141 -7.81 22.86 5.31
N THR A 142 -7.49 23.97 4.65
CA THR A 142 -8.07 24.25 3.33
C THR A 142 -7.63 23.19 2.32
N THR A 143 -8.49 22.87 1.35
CA THR A 143 -8.20 21.86 0.32
C THR A 143 -6.87 22.13 -0.38
N ALA A 144 -6.55 23.39 -0.69
CA ALA A 144 -5.27 23.76 -1.31
C ALA A 144 -4.06 23.39 -0.45
N LYS A 145 -4.11 23.59 0.87
CA LYS A 145 -3.02 23.21 1.78
C LYS A 145 -2.90 21.69 1.89
N THR A 146 -4.04 20.98 1.91
CA THR A 146 -4.03 19.51 1.90
C THR A 146 -3.40 18.99 0.62
N VAL A 147 -3.84 19.45 -0.55
CA VAL A 147 -3.25 19.08 -1.84
C VAL A 147 -1.76 19.42 -1.86
N GLY A 148 -1.36 20.61 -1.39
CA GLY A 148 0.06 21.00 -1.30
C GLY A 148 0.92 20.06 -0.46
N LEU A 149 0.41 19.56 0.68
CA LEU A 149 1.12 18.57 1.50
C LEU A 149 1.33 17.24 0.76
N PHE A 150 0.33 16.80 -0.02
CA PHE A 150 0.44 15.57 -0.81
C PHE A 150 1.33 15.75 -2.05
N LEU A 151 1.33 16.93 -2.67
CA LEU A 151 2.26 17.27 -3.76
C LEU A 151 3.71 17.27 -3.25
N LEU A 152 3.94 17.74 -2.02
CA LEU A 152 5.27 17.65 -1.40
C LEU A 152 5.73 16.19 -1.27
N SER A 153 4.85 15.27 -0.88
CA SER A 153 5.14 13.83 -0.84
C SER A 153 5.54 13.27 -2.21
N LEU A 154 4.91 13.73 -3.30
CA LEU A 154 5.29 13.36 -4.68
C LEU A 154 6.69 13.88 -5.04
N VAL A 155 6.96 15.16 -4.75
CA VAL A 155 8.26 15.79 -5.04
C VAL A 155 9.39 15.09 -4.30
N VAL A 156 9.20 14.81 -3.01
CA VAL A 156 10.19 14.12 -2.18
C VAL A 156 10.38 12.66 -2.62
N ALA A 157 9.36 11.98 -3.16
CA ALA A 157 9.53 10.62 -3.69
C ALA A 157 10.22 10.58 -5.07
N SER A 158 10.20 11.69 -5.83
CA SER A 158 10.67 11.72 -7.22
C SER A 158 12.13 11.31 -7.46
N PRO A 159 13.11 11.57 -6.56
CA PRO A 159 14.48 11.10 -6.78
C PRO A 159 14.57 9.57 -6.83
N ASN A 160 13.74 8.85 -6.05
CA ASN A 160 13.73 7.38 -6.11
C ASN A 160 13.31 6.87 -7.49
N TYR A 161 12.32 7.49 -8.14
CA TYR A 161 11.93 7.15 -9.51
C TYR A 161 13.15 7.20 -10.45
N TYR A 162 13.86 8.33 -10.41
CA TYR A 162 15.01 8.59 -11.27
C TYR A 162 16.15 7.58 -11.01
N PHE A 163 16.53 7.36 -9.76
CA PHE A 163 17.64 6.45 -9.45
C PHE A 163 17.30 4.98 -9.72
N VAL A 164 16.05 4.56 -9.53
CA VAL A 164 15.61 3.20 -9.90
C VAL A 164 15.67 3.03 -11.41
N TYR A 165 15.17 4.01 -12.18
CA TYR A 165 15.28 3.99 -13.65
C TYR A 165 16.73 3.88 -14.11
N MET A 166 17.62 4.70 -13.54
CA MET A 166 19.06 4.66 -13.86
C MET A 166 19.71 3.34 -13.47
N THR A 167 19.35 2.77 -12.32
CA THR A 167 19.91 1.49 -11.89
C THR A 167 19.51 0.37 -12.83
N LEU A 168 18.22 0.24 -13.12
CA LEU A 168 17.71 -0.87 -13.93
C LEU A 168 18.13 -0.75 -15.41
N SER A 169 18.20 0.46 -15.96
CA SER A 169 18.68 0.68 -17.34
C SER A 169 20.20 0.47 -17.51
N SER A 170 21.00 0.78 -16.49
CA SER A 170 22.46 0.62 -16.56
C SER A 170 22.89 -0.85 -16.53
N VAL A 171 22.13 -1.70 -15.85
CA VAL A 171 22.47 -3.11 -15.64
C VAL A 171 22.19 -3.96 -16.88
N ASP A 172 21.32 -3.55 -17.80
CA ASP A 172 21.10 -4.27 -19.06
C ASP A 172 22.36 -4.36 -19.94
N ALA A 173 23.27 -3.37 -19.83
CA ALA A 173 24.57 -3.43 -20.48
C ALA A 173 25.51 -4.46 -19.82
N LEU A 174 25.40 -4.66 -18.49
CA LEU A 174 26.15 -5.65 -17.72
C LEU A 174 25.60 -7.08 -17.89
N ARG A 175 24.29 -7.22 -18.15
CA ARG A 175 23.60 -8.50 -18.43
C ARG A 175 24.23 -9.29 -19.56
N LYS A 176 24.88 -8.63 -20.52
CA LYS A 176 25.60 -9.28 -21.64
C LYS A 176 26.91 -9.96 -21.22
N LYS A 177 27.47 -9.67 -20.04
CA LYS A 177 28.78 -10.16 -19.59
C LYS A 177 28.71 -11.26 -18.53
N VAL A 178 27.61 -11.36 -17.79
CA VAL A 178 27.42 -12.32 -16.69
C VAL A 178 26.09 -13.03 -16.89
N ASP A 179 26.09 -14.36 -16.77
CA ASP A 179 24.87 -15.16 -16.86
C ASP A 179 24.04 -15.06 -15.57
N TYR A 180 23.34 -13.93 -15.42
CA TYR A 180 22.47 -13.71 -14.28
C TYR A 180 21.25 -14.66 -14.24
N ASN A 181 20.96 -15.39 -15.33
CA ASN A 181 19.90 -16.39 -15.31
C ASN A 181 20.24 -17.56 -14.36
N ALA A 182 21.53 -17.83 -14.14
CA ALA A 182 21.98 -18.80 -13.15
C ALA A 182 21.63 -18.39 -11.70
N LEU A 183 21.43 -17.09 -11.44
CA LEU A 183 21.03 -16.57 -10.13
C LEU A 183 19.51 -16.57 -9.95
N TRP A 184 18.71 -16.70 -11.01
CA TRP A 184 17.26 -16.82 -10.91
C TRP A 184 16.82 -18.23 -10.47
N TYR A 185 15.53 -18.46 -10.29
CA TYR A 185 14.99 -19.80 -10.11
C TYR A 185 15.13 -20.61 -11.41
N LYS A 186 15.29 -21.92 -11.29
CA LYS A 186 15.27 -22.81 -12.45
C LYS A 186 13.86 -22.83 -13.03
N GLU A 187 13.65 -22.05 -14.09
CA GLU A 187 12.40 -21.92 -14.83
C GLU A 187 12.68 -22.11 -16.33
N LEU A 188 11.89 -22.94 -17.01
CA LEU A 188 11.94 -23.11 -18.47
C LEU A 188 10.60 -22.73 -19.11
N PRO A 189 10.58 -21.85 -20.13
CA PRO A 189 11.71 -21.08 -20.68
C PRO A 189 12.22 -20.00 -19.69
N ALA A 190 13.48 -19.57 -19.85
CA ALA A 190 14.10 -18.57 -18.98
C ALA A 190 13.30 -17.25 -19.02
N PRO A 191 12.86 -16.73 -17.87
CA PRO A 191 12.05 -15.53 -17.83
C PRO A 191 12.88 -14.27 -18.07
N ASP A 192 12.22 -13.22 -18.53
CA ASP A 192 12.83 -11.90 -18.58
C ASP A 192 12.77 -11.24 -17.20
N VAL A 193 13.94 -10.94 -16.64
CA VAL A 193 14.13 -10.48 -15.26
C VAL A 193 14.97 -9.21 -15.28
N PHE A 194 14.56 -8.23 -14.48
CA PHE A 194 15.36 -7.04 -14.21
C PHE A 194 16.35 -7.32 -13.09
N PHE A 195 17.58 -6.84 -13.25
CA PHE A 195 18.66 -7.05 -12.29
C PHE A 195 19.12 -5.70 -11.74
N SER A 196 19.50 -5.70 -10.46
CA SER A 196 20.02 -4.54 -9.76
C SER A 196 21.07 -5.00 -8.76
N ASP A 197 22.31 -4.53 -8.88
CA ASP A 197 23.42 -4.96 -8.02
C ASP A 197 23.68 -3.92 -6.92
N ALA A 198 23.61 -4.33 -5.64
CA ALA A 198 23.81 -3.45 -4.48
C ALA A 198 25.22 -2.83 -4.40
N ARG A 199 26.16 -3.28 -5.24
CA ARG A 199 27.51 -2.69 -5.39
C ARG A 199 27.51 -1.50 -6.35
N SER A 200 26.48 -1.37 -7.19
CA SER A 200 26.35 -0.26 -8.13
C SER A 200 26.04 1.04 -7.40
N PHE A 201 26.69 2.13 -7.83
CA PHE A 201 26.48 3.46 -7.25
C PHE A 201 25.01 3.87 -7.24
N TYR A 202 24.31 3.71 -8.37
CA TYR A 202 22.89 4.07 -8.45
C TYR A 202 22.03 3.23 -7.50
N HIS A 203 22.37 1.95 -7.33
CA HIS A 203 21.65 1.07 -6.41
C HIS A 203 21.77 1.55 -4.97
N ILE A 204 23.01 1.77 -4.53
CA ILE A 204 23.31 2.28 -3.20
C ILE A 204 22.54 3.57 -2.94
N VAL A 205 22.57 4.50 -3.91
CA VAL A 205 21.89 5.79 -3.77
C VAL A 205 20.38 5.63 -3.60
N TYR A 206 19.69 4.82 -4.43
CA TYR A 206 18.24 4.67 -4.28
C TYR A 206 17.85 3.87 -3.03
N PHE A 207 18.62 2.86 -2.62
CA PHE A 207 18.36 2.12 -1.38
C PHE A 207 18.58 2.98 -0.13
N VAL A 208 19.68 3.76 -0.07
CA VAL A 208 19.93 4.67 1.05
C VAL A 208 18.85 5.76 1.09
N TYR A 209 18.60 6.42 -0.04
CA TYR A 209 17.62 7.50 -0.11
C TYR A 209 16.20 7.01 0.21
N GLY A 210 15.76 5.90 -0.40
CA GLY A 210 14.48 5.26 -0.13
C GLY A 210 14.36 4.80 1.33
N GLY A 211 15.38 4.15 1.87
CA GLY A 211 15.41 3.70 3.26
C GLY A 211 15.32 4.85 4.26
N LEU A 212 16.08 5.93 4.04
CA LEU A 212 16.01 7.15 4.86
C LEU A 212 14.65 7.83 4.74
N LEU A 213 14.10 7.93 3.53
CA LEU A 213 12.79 8.54 3.28
C LEU A 213 11.69 7.77 4.03
N ILE A 214 11.65 6.45 3.90
CA ILE A 214 10.64 5.60 4.56
C ILE A 214 10.80 5.70 6.08
N SER A 215 12.02 5.57 6.59
CA SER A 215 12.30 5.62 8.03
C SER A 215 11.93 6.98 8.64
N PHE A 216 12.35 8.08 7.99
CA PHE A 216 12.05 9.43 8.44
C PHE A 216 10.55 9.72 8.37
N SER A 217 9.88 9.35 7.27
CA SER A 217 8.43 9.55 7.13
C SER A 217 7.67 8.79 8.20
N TYR A 218 8.06 7.55 8.49
CA TYR A 218 7.40 6.80 9.55
C TYR A 218 7.67 7.37 10.95
N ALA A 219 8.92 7.73 11.26
CA ALA A 219 9.27 8.37 12.53
C ALA A 219 8.49 9.67 12.75
N LEU A 220 8.36 10.51 11.72
CA LEU A 220 7.57 11.73 11.76
C LEU A 220 6.08 11.42 11.95
N SER A 221 5.56 10.40 11.28
CA SER A 221 4.16 9.95 11.44
C SER A 221 3.88 9.49 12.87
N LEU A 222 4.79 8.72 13.48
CA LEU A 222 4.70 8.29 14.87
C LEU A 222 4.75 9.48 15.82
N PHE A 223 5.68 10.42 15.61
CA PHE A 223 5.78 11.62 16.42
C PHE A 223 4.48 12.41 16.42
N ILE A 224 3.94 12.69 15.23
CA ILE A 224 2.66 13.43 15.09
C ILE A 224 1.50 12.60 15.66
N GLY A 225 1.49 11.28 15.44
CA GLY A 225 0.51 10.37 16.01
C GLY A 225 0.48 10.44 17.53
N VAL A 226 1.63 10.34 18.19
CA VAL A 226 1.76 10.45 19.65
C VAL A 226 1.28 11.81 20.16
N GLN A 227 1.63 12.91 19.46
CA GLN A 227 1.15 14.25 19.81
C GLN A 227 -0.37 14.37 19.68
N THR A 228 -0.95 13.73 18.66
CA THR A 228 -2.40 13.62 18.47
C THR A 228 -3.04 12.90 19.65
N LEU A 229 -2.51 11.74 20.06
CA LEU A 229 -3.06 11.00 21.20
C LEU A 229 -2.96 11.80 22.50
N LYS A 230 -1.82 12.44 22.76
CA LYS A 230 -1.62 13.29 23.95
C LYS A 230 -2.63 14.44 23.98
N LYS A 231 -2.86 15.10 22.85
CA LYS A 231 -3.82 16.20 22.78
C LYS A 231 -5.26 15.72 22.95
N THR A 232 -5.64 14.62 22.31
CA THR A 232 -6.97 14.01 22.48
C THR A 232 -7.23 13.62 23.93
N ARG A 233 -6.26 13.01 24.61
CA ARG A 233 -6.38 12.69 26.04
C ARG A 233 -6.58 13.93 26.93
N ARG A 234 -5.89 15.05 26.65
CA ARG A 234 -6.11 16.30 27.39
C ARG A 234 -7.49 16.91 27.18
N LEU A 235 -8.06 16.74 25.98
CA LEU A 235 -9.40 17.23 25.66
C LEU A 235 -10.50 16.31 26.23
N TYR A 236 -10.17 15.06 26.54
CA TYR A 236 -11.09 14.05 27.03
C TYR A 236 -11.80 14.48 28.32
N ASP A 237 -11.07 15.11 29.25
CA ASP A 237 -11.60 15.51 30.56
C ASP A 237 -12.59 16.68 30.47
N SER A 238 -12.51 17.49 29.41
CA SER A 238 -13.41 18.64 29.17
C SER A 238 -14.60 18.31 28.26
N CYS A 239 -14.73 17.06 27.81
CA CYS A 239 -15.73 16.65 26.82
C CYS A 239 -16.95 15.97 27.43
N SER A 240 -18.12 16.15 26.82
CA SER A 240 -19.34 15.39 27.16
C SER A 240 -19.17 13.90 26.86
N ASP A 241 -19.96 13.03 27.51
CA ASP A 241 -19.79 11.56 27.38
C ASP A 241 -19.99 11.03 25.95
N ASN A 242 -20.85 11.69 25.16
CA ASN A 242 -20.99 11.39 23.73
C ASN A 242 -19.71 11.74 22.95
N THR A 243 -19.05 12.84 23.31
CA THR A 243 -17.79 13.28 22.69
C THR A 243 -16.62 12.39 23.12
N LYS A 244 -16.61 11.93 24.38
CA LYS A 244 -15.63 10.94 24.89
C LYS A 244 -15.69 9.63 24.09
N ARG A 245 -16.89 9.10 23.82
CA ARG A 245 -17.07 7.88 23.00
C ARG A 245 -16.52 8.05 21.58
N LEU A 246 -16.79 9.20 20.94
CA LEU A 246 -16.26 9.51 19.62
C LEU A 246 -14.72 9.63 19.62
N GLN A 247 -14.15 10.31 20.63
CA GLN A 247 -12.72 10.47 20.76
C GLN A 247 -11.99 9.14 20.99
N ASN A 248 -12.56 8.24 21.79
CA ASN A 248 -11.96 6.92 22.03
C ASN A 248 -11.94 6.06 20.75
N GLN A 249 -12.97 6.16 19.92
CA GLN A 249 -13.01 5.49 18.61
C GLN A 249 -11.94 6.04 17.65
N LEU A 250 -11.77 7.37 17.61
CA LEU A 250 -10.74 8.02 16.79
C LEU A 250 -9.32 7.67 17.28
N ASN A 251 -9.14 7.56 18.60
CA ASN A 251 -7.87 7.15 19.21
C ASN A 251 -7.50 5.70 18.86
N ASN A 252 -8.43 4.75 19.02
CA ASN A 252 -8.19 3.36 18.63
C ASN A 252 -7.89 3.22 17.14
N TYR A 253 -8.58 4.00 16.29
CA TYR A 253 -8.27 4.05 14.87
C TYR A 253 -6.86 4.50 14.57
N LEU A 254 -6.42 5.60 15.18
CA LEU A 254 -5.09 6.15 14.98
C LEU A 254 -4.01 5.12 15.35
N THR A 255 -4.22 4.36 16.43
CA THR A 255 -3.31 3.29 16.84
C THR A 255 -3.28 2.15 15.83
N VAL A 256 -4.44 1.62 15.42
CA VAL A 256 -4.51 0.52 14.45
C VAL A 256 -3.88 0.94 13.13
N GLN A 257 -4.20 2.14 12.63
CA GLN A 257 -3.65 2.62 11.38
C GLN A 257 -2.17 2.98 11.44
N SER A 258 -1.60 3.29 12.61
CA SER A 258 -0.15 3.45 12.71
C SER A 258 0.60 2.12 12.66
N VAL A 259 -0.01 1.04 13.16
CA VAL A 259 0.63 -0.29 13.25
C VAL A 259 0.61 -1.01 11.91
N VAL A 260 -0.45 -0.88 11.12
CA VAL A 260 -0.58 -1.64 9.87
C VAL A 260 0.49 -1.30 8.82
N PRO A 261 0.77 -0.03 8.49
CA PRO A 261 1.85 0.33 7.56
C PRO A 261 3.22 -0.16 8.02
N LEU A 262 3.46 -0.24 9.34
CA LEU A 262 4.70 -0.78 9.90
C LEU A 262 4.89 -2.22 9.47
N VAL A 263 3.91 -3.08 9.74
CA VAL A 263 4.00 -4.52 9.49
C VAL A 263 3.97 -4.85 7.99
N VAL A 264 3.12 -4.15 7.23
CA VAL A 264 2.77 -4.54 5.86
C VAL A 264 3.67 -3.88 4.81
N CYS A 265 4.30 -2.75 5.13
CA CYS A 265 5.10 -1.99 4.17
C CYS A 265 6.51 -1.71 4.69
N ILE A 266 6.64 -1.06 5.85
CA ILE A 266 7.93 -0.55 6.30
C ILE A 266 8.89 -1.67 6.71
N THR A 267 8.44 -2.60 7.55
CA THR A 267 9.26 -3.74 7.98
C THR A 267 9.76 -4.59 6.80
N PRO A 268 8.92 -5.06 5.87
CA PRO A 268 9.40 -5.87 4.74
C PRO A 268 10.35 -5.08 3.80
N LEU A 269 10.11 -3.78 3.58
CA LEU A 269 10.99 -2.96 2.76
C LEU A 269 12.35 -2.72 3.41
N LEU A 270 12.38 -2.33 4.69
CA LEU A 270 13.65 -2.13 5.40
C LEU A 270 14.42 -3.44 5.55
N PHE A 271 13.72 -4.56 5.74
CA PHE A 271 14.35 -5.88 5.76
C PHE A 271 15.08 -6.20 4.45
N VAL A 272 14.43 -5.96 3.30
CA VAL A 272 15.05 -6.14 1.97
C VAL A 272 16.26 -5.20 1.80
N ILE A 273 16.11 -3.92 2.15
CA ILE A 273 17.19 -2.93 2.02
C ILE A 273 18.41 -3.33 2.88
N VAL A 274 18.19 -3.65 4.16
CA VAL A 274 19.26 -4.01 5.10
C VAL A 274 19.96 -5.29 4.67
N THR A 275 19.21 -6.33 4.29
CA THR A 275 19.81 -7.59 3.83
C THR A 275 20.56 -7.42 2.51
N GLY A 276 20.11 -6.52 1.64
CA GLY A 276 20.81 -6.16 0.40
C GLY A 276 22.18 -5.54 0.66
N PHE A 277 22.27 -4.60 1.60
CA PHE A 277 23.55 -3.99 1.99
C PHE A 277 24.50 -4.92 2.72
N LEU A 278 23.96 -5.89 3.47
CA LEU A 278 24.77 -6.89 4.18
C LEU A 278 25.14 -8.10 3.29
N TYR A 279 24.73 -8.10 2.01
CA TYR A 279 24.92 -9.21 1.08
C TYR A 279 24.35 -10.54 1.59
N ILE A 280 23.30 -10.47 2.42
CA ILE A 280 22.63 -11.66 2.95
C ILE A 280 21.69 -12.21 1.86
N ASP A 281 21.90 -13.47 1.49
CA ASP A 281 21.00 -14.18 0.58
C ASP A 281 19.71 -14.55 1.31
N ILE A 282 18.65 -13.79 1.02
CA ILE A 282 17.29 -14.07 1.49
C ILE A 282 16.49 -14.88 0.47
N GLY A 283 17.01 -15.08 -0.74
CA GLY A 283 16.45 -15.89 -1.81
C GLY A 283 14.94 -15.77 -1.93
N ARG A 284 14.24 -16.85 -1.53
CA ARG A 284 12.78 -16.98 -1.61
C ARG A 284 12.01 -16.11 -0.63
N ILE A 285 12.59 -15.76 0.51
CA ILE A 285 11.94 -14.93 1.54
C ILE A 285 11.66 -13.53 0.99
N CYS A 286 12.47 -13.04 0.05
CA CYS A 286 12.25 -11.77 -0.64
C CYS A 286 10.87 -11.67 -1.32
N MET A 287 10.29 -12.80 -1.76
CA MET A 287 8.96 -12.81 -2.37
C MET A 287 7.86 -12.44 -1.38
N LEU A 288 8.06 -12.71 -0.08
CA LEU A 288 7.09 -12.32 0.95
C LEU A 288 6.93 -10.81 1.05
N SER A 289 7.99 -10.03 0.78
CA SER A 289 7.91 -8.58 0.78
C SER A 289 6.93 -8.07 -0.28
N ALA A 290 6.93 -8.66 -1.48
CA ALA A 290 5.94 -8.34 -2.52
C ALA A 290 4.51 -8.73 -2.09
N VAL A 291 4.37 -9.88 -1.42
CA VAL A 291 3.07 -10.29 -0.84
C VAL A 291 2.59 -9.24 0.15
N PHE A 292 3.38 -8.88 1.16
CA PHE A 292 2.96 -7.88 2.15
C PHE A 292 2.58 -6.55 1.49
N LEU A 293 3.38 -6.05 0.55
CA LEU A 293 3.09 -4.81 -0.18
C LEU A 293 1.74 -4.86 -0.92
N SER A 294 1.41 -5.99 -1.57
CA SER A 294 0.12 -6.15 -2.28
C SER A 294 -1.12 -6.08 -1.37
N TRP A 295 -0.97 -6.35 -0.07
CA TRP A 295 -2.07 -6.26 0.92
C TRP A 295 -2.31 -4.85 1.45
N MET A 296 -1.37 -3.93 1.24
CA MET A 296 -1.44 -2.57 1.76
C MET A 296 -2.74 -1.82 1.37
N PRO A 297 -3.16 -1.73 0.08
CA PRO A 297 -4.36 -0.99 -0.29
C PRO A 297 -5.65 -1.64 0.27
N ILE A 298 -5.67 -2.97 0.41
CA ILE A 298 -6.77 -3.74 0.99
C ILE A 298 -6.96 -3.37 2.46
N LEU A 299 -5.87 -3.45 3.22
CA LEU A 299 -5.91 -3.20 4.65
C LEU A 299 -6.21 -1.73 4.94
N ASN A 300 -5.63 -0.79 4.19
CA ASN A 300 -5.95 0.63 4.35
C ASN A 300 -7.46 0.90 4.13
N SER A 301 -8.02 0.32 3.07
CA SER A 301 -9.44 0.46 2.75
C SER A 301 -10.35 -0.16 3.80
N LEU A 302 -10.03 -1.39 4.22
CA LEU A 302 -10.81 -2.15 5.19
C LEU A 302 -10.82 -1.46 6.56
N ILE A 303 -9.66 -1.03 7.05
CA ILE A 303 -9.55 -0.34 8.35
C ILE A 303 -10.34 0.97 8.31
N THR A 304 -10.22 1.73 7.24
CA THR A 304 -10.95 2.99 7.06
C THR A 304 -12.46 2.75 7.10
N MET A 305 -12.96 1.72 6.42
CA MET A 305 -14.39 1.36 6.41
C MET A 305 -14.90 0.88 7.78
N ILE A 306 -14.13 0.04 8.49
CA ILE A 306 -14.50 -0.50 9.81
C ILE A 306 -14.56 0.61 10.86
N VAL A 307 -13.62 1.54 10.81
CA VAL A 307 -13.51 2.61 11.79
C VAL A 307 -14.58 3.68 11.58
N ILE A 308 -14.75 4.15 10.35
CA ILE A 308 -15.58 5.31 10.08
C ILE A 308 -17.05 4.90 10.22
N ILE A 309 -17.69 5.37 11.30
CA ILE A 309 -19.03 4.92 11.72
C ILE A 309 -20.08 5.04 10.60
N PRO A 310 -20.17 6.15 9.83
CA PRO A 310 -21.11 6.23 8.72
C PRO A 310 -20.92 5.12 7.68
N TYR A 311 -19.66 4.76 7.38
CA TYR A 311 -19.32 3.76 6.38
C TYR A 311 -19.67 2.36 6.87
N ARG A 312 -19.23 1.97 8.07
CA ARG A 312 -19.56 0.65 8.63
C ARG A 312 -21.06 0.45 8.79
N LYS A 313 -21.81 1.48 9.24
CA LYS A 313 -23.27 1.39 9.40
C LYS A 313 -23.94 1.15 8.05
N TRP A 314 -23.52 1.89 7.03
CA TRP A 314 -24.06 1.72 5.68
C TRP A 314 -23.78 0.32 5.13
N ILE A 315 -22.55 -0.19 5.28
CA ILE A 315 -22.17 -1.54 4.85
C ILE A 315 -22.99 -2.61 5.58
N LEU A 316 -23.08 -2.53 6.92
CA LEU A 316 -23.85 -3.49 7.72
C LEU A 316 -25.35 -3.47 7.39
N GLN A 317 -25.93 -2.28 7.15
CA GLN A 317 -27.33 -2.16 6.74
C GLN A 317 -27.61 -2.83 5.39
N ARG A 318 -26.65 -2.77 4.46
CA ARG A 318 -26.77 -3.41 3.14
C ARG A 318 -26.49 -4.90 3.18
N LEU A 319 -25.51 -5.35 3.96
CA LEU A 319 -25.15 -6.77 4.06
C LEU A 319 -26.10 -7.60 4.93
N LEU A 320 -26.62 -7.02 6.02
CA LEU A 320 -27.46 -7.74 6.99
C LEU A 320 -28.96 -7.42 6.85
N CYS A 321 -29.36 -6.70 5.79
CA CYS A 321 -30.76 -6.30 5.54
C CYS A 321 -31.48 -5.74 6.78
N PHE A 322 -30.77 -5.07 7.69
CA PHE A 322 -31.38 -4.46 8.87
C PHE A 322 -32.26 -3.29 8.41
N LYS A 323 -33.55 -3.60 8.23
CA LYS A 323 -34.62 -2.64 8.02
C LYS A 323 -34.55 -1.63 9.16
N LYS A 324 -34.39 -0.35 8.85
CA LYS A 324 -34.45 0.75 9.82
C LYS A 324 -35.70 0.51 10.69
N PRO A 325 -35.64 0.51 12.04
CA PRO A 325 -36.85 0.55 12.84
C PRO A 325 -37.60 1.82 12.42
N ASN A 326 -38.85 1.66 11.98
CA ASN A 326 -39.67 2.79 11.56
C ASN A 326 -39.75 3.81 12.71
N GLU A 327 -39.30 5.03 12.45
CA GLU A 327 -39.47 6.20 13.34
C GLU A 327 -40.96 6.48 13.66
N ALA A 328 -41.89 5.86 12.92
CA ALA A 328 -43.33 5.88 13.19
C ALA A 328 -43.76 5.16 14.49
N SER A 329 -42.97 4.21 15.02
CA SER A 329 -43.32 3.49 16.26
C SER A 329 -42.85 4.21 17.54
N VAL A 330 -41.95 5.19 17.42
CA VAL A 330 -41.50 6.01 18.56
C VAL A 330 -42.43 7.21 18.74
N ALA A 331 -42.99 7.76 17.66
CA ALA A 331 -44.00 8.82 17.74
C ALA A 331 -45.31 8.34 18.42
N SER A 332 -45.70 7.07 18.23
CA SER A 332 -46.88 6.50 18.89
C SER A 332 -46.68 6.26 20.39
N PHE A 333 -45.45 6.01 20.85
CA PHE A 333 -45.15 5.85 22.29
C PHE A 333 -45.19 7.20 23.02
N THR A 334 -44.67 8.26 22.39
CA THR A 334 -44.69 9.62 23.00
C THR A 334 -46.10 10.23 23.03
N GLN A 335 -46.99 9.87 22.09
CA GLN A 335 -48.38 10.35 22.10
C GLN A 335 -49.25 9.64 23.15
N GLN A 336 -48.94 8.39 23.51
CA GLN A 336 -49.70 7.64 24.50
C GLN A 336 -49.38 8.08 25.94
N ASP A 337 -48.12 8.43 26.24
CA ASP A 337 -47.72 8.98 27.56
C ASP A 337 -48.24 10.40 27.83
N LEU A 338 -48.44 11.22 26.80
CA LEU A 338 -49.02 12.57 26.96
C LEU A 338 -50.54 12.57 27.17
N SER A 339 -51.22 11.44 26.93
CA SER A 339 -52.68 11.30 27.09
C SER A 339 -53.11 10.82 28.49
N HIS A 340 -52.19 10.27 29.29
CA HIS A 340 -52.45 9.83 30.67
C HIS A 340 -52.16 10.90 31.74
N HIS A 341 -51.72 12.09 31.34
CA HIS A 341 -51.42 13.22 32.24
C HIS A 341 -52.30 14.46 32.01
N ARG A 342 -53.50 14.30 31.43
CA ARG A 342 -54.53 15.35 31.41
C ARG A 342 -55.76 14.96 32.21
#